data_AF-A0A831W8P5-F1
#
_entry.id   AF-A0A831W8P5-F1
#
_cell.length_a   1.000
_cell.length_b   1.000
_cell.length_c   1.000
_cell.angle_alpha   90.00
_cell.angle_beta   90.00
_cell.angle_gamma   90.00
#
_symmetry.space_group_name_H-M   'P 1'
#
loop_
_entity.id
_entity.type
_entity.pdbx_description
1 polymer ?
#
loop_
_entity_poly.entity_id
_entity_poly.type
_entity_poly.pdbx_seq_one_letter_code
_entity_poly.pdbx_strand_id
1 'polypeptide(L)'
;MNPTRPAIALIAGLGLATLLAACNSNPPQEAACSLPEGPHLDQAVGKARFDLETGCESRFDAYFDRLLTIAEGDPKAENKAVFSDFLLWANQQGLLSKRQARRYYNRYFGIKYVSMMGDYSVCSDTCRHPQQSLQQMRDELNDKERGLLKVSGDRRAYNRASRLFQETELVLEATCTACDVQD
;
A
#
# COMPACT_ATOMS: atom_id res chain seq x y z
N MET A 1 -64.53 -5.05 80.62
CA MET A 1 -64.52 -4.31 79.34
C MET A 1 -63.07 -3.97 79.00
N ASN A 2 -62.66 -4.33 77.79
CA ASN A 2 -61.32 -4.25 77.17
C ASN A 2 -60.75 -2.80 77.16
N PRO A 3 -59.45 -2.52 76.82
CA PRO A 3 -58.58 -3.31 75.95
C PRO A 3 -57.04 -3.28 76.20
N THR A 4 -56.35 -4.00 75.30
CA THR A 4 -54.99 -3.80 74.76
C THR A 4 -53.77 -4.35 75.51
N ARG A 5 -53.18 -5.41 74.92
CA ARG A 5 -51.74 -5.68 74.93
C ARG A 5 -51.27 -5.80 73.48
N PRO A 6 -50.28 -5.02 73.01
CA PRO A 6 -49.68 -5.24 71.72
C PRO A 6 -48.53 -6.26 71.83
N ALA A 7 -48.53 -7.24 70.92
CA ALA A 7 -47.40 -8.15 70.70
C ALA A 7 -46.35 -7.48 69.82
N ILE A 8 -45.10 -7.62 70.23
CA ILE A 8 -43.89 -7.07 69.61
C ILE A 8 -43.57 -7.89 68.35
N ALA A 9 -43.52 -7.22 67.19
CA ALA A 9 -43.03 -7.80 65.94
C ALA A 9 -41.60 -7.29 65.66
N LEU A 10 -40.62 -8.18 65.70
CA LEU A 10 -39.26 -7.96 65.25
C LEU A 10 -39.23 -7.95 63.71
N ILE A 11 -38.85 -6.82 63.11
CA ILE A 11 -38.57 -6.71 61.68
C ILE A 11 -37.06 -6.87 61.49
N ALA A 12 -36.66 -7.98 60.86
CA ALA A 12 -35.29 -8.22 60.44
C ALA A 12 -34.98 -7.36 59.20
N GLY A 13 -34.03 -6.43 59.33
CA GLY A 13 -33.49 -5.66 58.21
C GLY A 13 -32.49 -6.48 57.40
N LEU A 14 -32.82 -6.79 56.15
CA LEU A 14 -31.85 -7.26 55.16
C LEU A 14 -31.13 -6.04 54.55
N GLY A 15 -29.86 -5.86 54.89
CA GLY A 15 -28.96 -4.94 54.20
C GLY A 15 -28.54 -5.53 52.86
N LEU A 16 -29.04 -4.96 51.76
CA LEU A 16 -28.55 -5.25 50.41
C LEU A 16 -27.29 -4.41 50.15
N ALA A 17 -26.12 -5.05 50.15
CA ALA A 17 -24.88 -4.42 49.68
C ALA A 17 -24.79 -4.52 48.15
N THR A 18 -25.06 -3.43 47.45
CA THR A 18 -24.84 -3.31 46.00
C THR A 18 -23.35 -3.06 45.73
N LEU A 19 -22.65 -4.07 45.21
CA LEU A 19 -21.31 -3.95 44.65
C LEU A 19 -21.40 -3.17 43.32
N LEU A 20 -20.89 -1.94 43.30
CA LEU A 20 -20.66 -1.20 42.06
C LEU A 20 -19.40 -1.77 41.39
N ALA A 21 -19.60 -2.63 40.39
CA ALA A 21 -18.53 -2.99 39.46
C ALA A 21 -18.28 -1.78 38.54
N ALA A 22 -17.23 -1.02 38.82
CA ALA A 22 -16.73 0.00 37.91
C ALA A 22 -16.04 -0.70 36.72
N CYS A 23 -16.76 -0.88 35.62
CA CYS A 23 -16.17 -1.23 34.33
C CYS A 23 -15.32 -0.04 33.85
N ASN A 24 -14.02 -0.05 34.13
CA ASN A 24 -13.07 0.82 33.45
C ASN A 24 -12.81 0.27 32.05
N SER A 25 -13.77 0.46 31.15
CA SER A 25 -13.58 0.22 29.72
C SER A 25 -12.69 1.33 29.17
N ASN A 26 -11.37 1.17 29.30
CA ASN A 26 -10.46 1.83 28.37
C ASN A 26 -10.76 1.22 26.99
N PRO A 27 -11.28 1.99 26.02
CA PRO A 27 -11.40 1.47 24.67
C PRO A 27 -9.99 1.04 24.22
N PRO A 28 -9.84 -0.12 23.57
CA PRO A 28 -8.57 -0.42 22.92
C PRO A 28 -8.26 0.76 22.00
N GLN A 29 -7.10 1.38 22.18
CA GLN A 29 -6.59 2.34 21.20
C GLN A 29 -6.43 1.55 19.90
N GLU A 30 -7.44 1.58 19.03
CA GLU A 30 -7.23 1.30 17.62
C GLU A 30 -6.05 2.19 17.21
N ALA A 31 -4.97 1.58 16.72
CA ALA A 31 -3.87 2.33 16.16
C ALA A 31 -4.50 3.27 15.12
N ALA A 32 -4.48 4.57 15.40
CA ALA A 32 -5.10 5.56 14.53
C ALA A 32 -4.29 5.60 13.25
N CYS A 33 -4.67 4.76 12.27
CA CYS A 33 -3.99 4.62 10.98
C CYS A 33 -4.05 5.97 10.25
N SER A 34 -3.01 6.76 10.46
CA SER A 34 -2.89 8.14 10.00
C SER A 34 -1.69 8.19 9.09
N LEU A 35 -1.90 8.64 7.86
CA LEU A 35 -0.83 8.72 6.88
C LEU A 35 0.24 9.71 7.37
N PRO A 36 1.54 9.42 7.15
CA PRO A 36 2.61 10.30 7.58
C PRO A 36 2.51 11.67 6.87
N GLU A 37 2.96 12.71 7.55
CA GLU A 37 2.98 14.09 7.05
C GLU A 37 4.36 14.71 7.20
N GLY A 38 4.53 15.90 6.60
CA GLY A 38 5.80 16.63 6.60
C GLY A 38 6.73 16.24 5.44
N PRO A 39 7.88 16.94 5.31
CA PRO A 39 8.77 16.81 4.15
C PRO A 39 9.83 15.69 4.31
N HIS A 40 10.00 15.13 5.50
CA HIS A 40 11.12 14.23 5.79
C HIS A 40 10.76 12.76 5.50
N LEU A 41 11.23 12.25 4.36
CA LEU A 41 10.94 10.88 3.93
C LEU A 41 11.34 9.81 4.96
N ASP A 42 12.51 9.90 5.59
CA ASP A 42 12.97 8.88 6.54
C ASP A 42 12.06 8.77 7.78
N GLN A 43 11.59 9.92 8.28
CA GLN A 43 10.64 9.96 9.41
C GLN A 43 9.28 9.38 8.98
N ALA A 44 8.83 9.73 7.77
CA ALA A 44 7.60 9.19 7.21
C ALA A 44 7.66 7.67 7.01
N VAL A 45 8.80 7.13 6.56
CA VAL A 45 9.04 5.68 6.45
C VAL A 45 9.00 5.02 7.82
N GLY A 46 9.64 5.62 8.83
CA GLY A 46 9.59 5.11 10.20
C GLY A 46 8.16 5.00 10.75
N LYS A 47 7.35 6.06 10.57
CA LYS A 47 5.93 6.05 10.95
C LYS A 47 5.13 5.01 10.15
N ALA A 48 5.31 4.96 8.83
CA ALA A 48 4.61 3.98 8.00
C ALA A 48 4.93 2.55 8.43
N ARG A 49 6.20 2.26 8.76
CA ARG A 49 6.60 0.94 9.29
C ARG A 49 5.88 0.61 10.59
N PHE A 50 5.91 1.54 11.55
CA PHE A 50 5.23 1.38 12.83
C PHE A 50 3.73 1.14 12.65
N ASP A 51 3.03 1.98 11.89
CA ASP A 51 1.59 1.84 11.72
C ASP A 51 1.24 0.50 11.02
N LEU A 52 2.02 0.11 10.00
CA LEU A 52 1.80 -1.13 9.25
C LEU A 52 2.11 -2.39 10.07
N GLU A 53 3.06 -2.36 11.00
CA GLU A 53 3.36 -3.51 11.88
C GLU A 53 2.42 -3.61 13.09
N THR A 54 1.74 -2.52 13.46
CA THR A 54 0.84 -2.47 14.62
C THR A 54 -0.65 -2.57 14.28
N GLY A 55 -1.02 -2.99 13.06
CA GLY A 55 -2.40 -3.31 12.69
C GLY A 55 -3.01 -2.49 11.55
N CYS A 56 -2.22 -1.69 10.81
CA CYS A 56 -2.69 -0.98 9.63
C CYS A 56 -2.33 -1.70 8.31
N GLU A 57 -2.06 -3.01 8.30
CA GLU A 57 -1.50 -3.72 7.13
C GLU A 57 -2.32 -3.52 5.85
N SER A 58 -3.64 -3.52 6.00
CA SER A 58 -4.61 -3.35 4.90
C SER A 58 -4.46 -2.03 4.13
N ARG A 59 -3.76 -1.05 4.71
CA ARG A 59 -3.53 0.29 4.14
C ARG A 59 -2.16 0.45 3.51
N PHE A 60 -1.42 -0.64 3.29
CA PHE A 60 -0.08 -0.62 2.69
C PHE A 60 0.00 0.28 1.44
N ASP A 61 -0.95 0.15 0.52
CA ASP A 61 -0.98 0.95 -0.72
C ASP A 61 -1.05 2.46 -0.45
N ALA A 62 -1.89 2.86 0.52
CA ALA A 62 -2.04 4.27 0.88
C ALA A 62 -0.77 4.82 1.53
N TYR A 63 -0.09 4.03 2.37
CA TYR A 63 1.20 4.43 2.93
C TYR A 63 2.27 4.53 1.84
N PHE A 64 2.37 3.55 0.95
CA PHE A 64 3.36 3.58 -0.13
C PHE A 64 3.16 4.78 -1.06
N ASP A 65 1.91 5.07 -1.45
CA ASP A 65 1.55 6.25 -2.24
C ASP A 65 1.88 7.58 -1.51
N ARG A 66 1.61 7.64 -0.20
CA ARG A 66 1.96 8.81 0.60
C ARG A 66 3.47 9.02 0.66
N LEU A 67 4.25 7.96 0.83
CA LEU A 67 5.71 8.04 0.84
C LEU A 67 6.25 8.56 -0.49
N LEU A 68 5.71 8.11 -1.63
CA LEU A 68 6.05 8.66 -2.94
C LEU A 68 5.78 10.16 -2.98
N THR A 69 4.60 10.58 -2.53
CA THR A 69 4.19 12.00 -2.49
C THR A 69 5.12 12.87 -1.65
N ILE A 70 5.56 12.37 -0.49
CA ILE A 70 6.52 13.09 0.37
C ILE A 70 7.87 13.20 -0.34
N ALA A 71 8.34 12.11 -0.95
CA ALA A 71 9.62 12.07 -1.65
C ALA A 71 9.66 12.96 -2.91
N GLU A 72 8.52 13.23 -3.56
CA GLU A 72 8.43 14.20 -4.65
C GLU A 72 8.78 15.64 -4.22
N GLY A 73 8.59 15.97 -2.95
CA GLY A 73 8.96 17.26 -2.39
C GLY A 73 10.47 17.49 -2.25
N ASP A 74 11.27 16.41 -2.26
CA ASP A 74 12.72 16.46 -2.13
C ASP A 74 13.39 15.32 -2.94
N PRO A 75 13.45 15.47 -4.29
CA PRO A 75 13.91 14.39 -5.17
C PRO A 75 15.41 14.10 -5.00
N LYS A 76 15.75 12.85 -4.68
CA LYS A 76 17.13 12.41 -4.40
C LYS A 76 17.43 11.03 -4.96
N ALA A 77 18.63 10.82 -5.48
CA ALA A 77 19.03 9.53 -6.05
C ALA A 77 18.93 8.39 -5.01
N GLU A 78 19.21 8.73 -3.75
CA GLU A 78 19.16 7.83 -2.58
C GLU A 78 17.74 7.36 -2.25
N ASN A 79 16.70 8.09 -2.65
CA ASN A 79 15.31 7.70 -2.39
C ASN A 79 15.00 6.30 -2.97
N LYS A 80 15.65 5.90 -4.07
CA LYS A 80 15.50 4.53 -4.62
C LYS A 80 15.92 3.45 -3.62
N ALA A 81 16.98 3.70 -2.85
CA ALA A 81 17.42 2.76 -1.81
C ALA A 81 16.42 2.75 -0.65
N VAL A 82 15.93 3.91 -0.21
CA VAL A 82 14.90 4.02 0.83
C VAL A 82 13.64 3.22 0.47
N PHE A 83 13.13 3.34 -0.75
CA PHE A 83 11.97 2.56 -1.21
C PHE A 83 12.29 1.07 -1.38
N SER A 84 13.49 0.72 -1.85
CA SER A 84 13.94 -0.69 -1.90
C SER A 84 13.93 -1.31 -0.51
N ASP A 85 14.51 -0.62 0.48
CA ASP A 85 14.62 -1.10 1.85
C ASP A 85 13.26 -1.16 2.55
N PHE A 86 12.36 -0.21 2.28
CA PHE A 86 10.98 -0.26 2.74
C PHE A 86 10.25 -1.50 2.19
N LEU A 87 10.38 -1.80 0.90
CA LEU A 87 9.74 -2.95 0.27
C LEU A 87 10.34 -4.29 0.71
N LEU A 88 11.65 -4.34 0.95
CA LEU A 88 12.31 -5.52 1.54
C LEU A 88 11.84 -5.77 2.97
N TRP A 89 11.77 -4.72 3.79
CA TRP A 89 11.20 -4.80 5.14
C TRP A 89 9.74 -5.28 5.09
N ALA A 90 8.91 -4.71 4.21
CA ALA A 90 7.51 -5.10 4.09
C ALA A 90 7.36 -6.58 3.69
N ASN A 91 8.29 -7.10 2.88
CA ASN A 91 8.35 -8.53 2.59
C ASN A 91 8.73 -9.37 3.82
N GLN A 92 9.70 -8.92 4.61
CA GLN A 92 10.13 -9.62 5.84
C GLN A 92 9.04 -9.68 6.90
N GLN A 93 8.20 -8.63 7.01
CA GLN A 93 7.04 -8.60 7.90
C GLN A 93 5.82 -9.37 7.36
N GLY A 94 5.92 -9.98 6.18
CA GLY A 94 4.81 -10.72 5.57
C GLY A 94 3.72 -9.84 4.95
N LEU A 95 3.89 -8.51 4.92
CA LEU A 95 2.93 -7.58 4.29
C LEU A 95 2.87 -7.77 2.77
N LEU A 96 4.01 -8.12 2.17
CA LEU A 96 4.13 -8.41 0.75
C LEU A 96 4.83 -9.75 0.52
N SER A 97 4.41 -10.50 -0.49
CA SER A 97 5.28 -11.55 -1.06
C SER A 97 6.50 -10.93 -1.76
N LYS A 98 7.57 -11.73 -1.94
CA LYS A 98 8.77 -11.31 -2.68
C LYS A 98 8.43 -10.82 -4.09
N ARG A 99 7.43 -11.46 -4.74
CA ARG A 99 6.94 -11.06 -6.06
C ARG A 99 6.25 -9.70 -6.01
N GLN A 100 5.42 -9.44 -5.01
CA GLN A 100 4.77 -8.14 -4.84
C GLN A 100 5.80 -7.04 -4.55
N ALA A 101 6.73 -7.23 -3.62
CA ALA A 101 7.78 -6.25 -3.31
C ALA A 101 8.59 -5.87 -4.56
N ARG A 102 9.03 -6.87 -5.34
CA ARG A 102 9.70 -6.65 -6.63
C ARG A 102 8.81 -5.90 -7.63
N ARG A 103 7.51 -6.19 -7.64
CA ARG A 103 6.54 -5.52 -8.52
C ARG A 103 6.41 -4.04 -8.20
N TYR A 104 6.22 -3.66 -6.92
CA TYR A 104 6.18 -2.24 -6.51
C TYR A 104 7.46 -1.53 -6.93
N TYR A 105 8.62 -2.13 -6.63
CA TYR A 105 9.89 -1.50 -6.99
C TYR A 105 10.02 -1.30 -8.50
N ASN A 106 9.78 -2.34 -9.30
CA ASN A 106 9.94 -2.26 -10.75
C ASN A 106 8.95 -1.31 -11.42
N ARG A 107 7.71 -1.24 -10.90
CA ARG A 107 6.67 -0.36 -11.43
C ARG A 107 7.13 1.10 -11.42
N TYR A 108 7.68 1.58 -10.30
CA TYR A 108 8.10 2.97 -10.12
C TYR A 108 9.57 3.24 -10.45
N PHE A 109 10.48 2.33 -10.12
CA PHE A 109 11.94 2.55 -10.16
C PHE A 109 12.69 1.63 -11.13
N GLY A 110 11.99 0.69 -11.78
CA GLY A 110 12.54 -0.17 -12.82
C GLY A 110 12.42 0.44 -14.21
N ILE A 111 13.38 0.15 -15.09
CA ILE A 111 13.32 0.58 -16.51
C ILE A 111 12.33 -0.30 -17.29
N LYS A 112 12.36 -1.61 -17.03
CA LYS A 112 11.49 -2.59 -17.70
C LYS A 112 10.07 -2.51 -17.14
N TYR A 113 9.09 -2.81 -17.99
CA TYR A 113 7.67 -2.71 -17.68
C TYR A 113 7.15 -4.00 -17.05
N VAL A 114 6.59 -3.89 -15.84
CA VAL A 114 5.86 -4.96 -15.15
C VAL A 114 4.67 -5.45 -15.97
N SER A 115 3.98 -4.55 -16.66
CA SER A 115 2.90 -4.86 -17.61
C SER A 115 3.32 -5.83 -18.72
N MET A 116 4.63 -5.92 -19.00
CA MET A 116 5.21 -6.83 -19.99
C MET A 116 6.05 -7.96 -19.34
N MET A 117 6.08 -8.07 -18.00
CA MET A 117 6.78 -9.14 -17.29
C MET A 117 5.85 -10.35 -17.12
N GLY A 118 5.84 -11.23 -18.13
CA GLY A 118 5.16 -12.52 -18.09
C GLY A 118 5.50 -13.36 -19.31
N ASP A 119 5.13 -14.65 -19.27
CA ASP A 119 5.31 -15.59 -20.38
C ASP A 119 4.20 -15.41 -21.44
N TYR A 120 3.99 -14.17 -21.88
CA TYR A 120 2.98 -13.86 -22.89
C TYR A 120 3.51 -14.23 -24.27
N SER A 121 2.71 -14.97 -25.02
CA SER A 121 2.91 -15.10 -26.45
C SER A 121 2.44 -13.80 -27.11
N VAL A 122 3.29 -13.21 -27.95
CA VAL A 122 2.93 -11.93 -28.59
C VAL A 122 1.73 -12.10 -29.51
N CYS A 123 1.75 -13.07 -30.43
CA CYS A 123 0.62 -13.31 -31.34
C CYS A 123 -0.64 -13.80 -30.61
N SER A 124 -0.52 -14.81 -29.74
CA SER A 124 -1.71 -15.40 -29.14
C SER A 124 -2.23 -14.66 -27.93
N ASP A 125 -1.50 -13.74 -27.30
CA ASP A 125 -1.99 -13.01 -26.11
C ASP A 125 -2.00 -11.50 -26.32
N THR A 126 -0.84 -10.92 -26.63
CA THR A 126 -0.69 -9.47 -26.71
C THR A 126 -1.43 -8.89 -27.92
N CYS A 127 -1.35 -9.56 -29.08
CA CYS A 127 -2.00 -9.13 -30.31
C CYS A 127 -3.52 -9.35 -30.34
N ARG A 128 -4.10 -10.10 -29.39
CA ARG A 128 -5.57 -10.10 -29.22
C ARG A 128 -6.07 -8.74 -28.76
N HIS A 129 -5.30 -8.04 -27.90
CA HIS A 129 -5.70 -6.78 -27.28
C HIS A 129 -4.52 -5.78 -27.22
N PRO A 130 -3.87 -5.42 -28.35
CA PRO A 130 -2.61 -4.67 -28.34
C PRO A 130 -2.77 -3.27 -27.72
N GLN A 131 -3.92 -2.62 -27.95
CA GLN A 131 -4.25 -1.32 -27.37
C GLN A 131 -4.34 -1.38 -25.84
N GLN A 132 -4.85 -2.48 -25.28
CA GLN A 132 -4.92 -2.66 -23.83
C GLN A 132 -3.52 -2.83 -23.23
N SER A 133 -2.64 -3.60 -23.88
CA SER A 133 -1.25 -3.77 -23.45
C SER A 133 -0.47 -2.46 -23.49
N LEU A 134 -0.62 -1.68 -24.57
CA LEU A 134 0.00 -0.36 -24.68
C LEU A 134 -0.54 0.63 -23.65
N GLN A 135 -1.85 0.59 -23.35
CA GLN A 135 -2.43 1.42 -22.30
C GLN A 135 -1.85 1.08 -20.93
N GLN A 136 -1.71 -0.21 -20.58
CA GLN A 136 -1.08 -0.61 -19.31
C GLN A 136 0.37 -0.15 -19.22
N MET A 137 1.12 -0.24 -20.31
CA MET A 137 2.49 0.29 -20.36
C MET A 137 2.52 1.81 -20.23
N ARG A 138 1.55 2.52 -20.82
CA ARG A 138 1.43 3.99 -20.71
C ARG A 138 1.17 4.41 -19.27
N ASP A 139 0.25 3.72 -18.60
CA ASP A 139 -0.06 3.97 -17.20
C ASP A 139 1.17 3.72 -16.33
N GLU A 140 1.90 2.63 -16.58
CA GLU A 140 3.15 2.34 -15.88
C GLU A 140 4.26 3.36 -16.21
N LEU A 141 4.30 3.96 -17.41
CA LEU A 141 5.24 5.04 -17.71
C LEU A 141 4.99 6.28 -16.84
N ASN A 142 3.74 6.57 -16.48
CA ASN A 142 3.42 7.64 -15.53
C ASN A 142 3.92 7.30 -14.12
N ASP A 143 3.78 6.04 -13.70
CA ASP A 143 4.37 5.57 -12.43
C ASP A 143 5.90 5.66 -12.45
N LYS A 144 6.53 5.33 -13.58
CA LYS A 144 7.97 5.48 -13.78
C LYS A 144 8.40 6.95 -13.80
N GLU A 145 7.60 7.86 -14.34
CA GLU A 145 7.87 9.30 -14.22
C GLU A 145 7.89 9.70 -12.75
N ARG A 146 6.89 9.27 -11.99
CA ARG A 146 6.80 9.53 -10.56
C ARG A 146 8.03 8.99 -9.81
N GLY A 147 8.37 7.71 -9.98
CA GLY A 147 9.50 7.10 -9.26
C GLY A 147 10.88 7.53 -9.76
N LEU A 148 11.14 7.43 -11.06
CA LEU A 148 12.46 7.73 -11.64
C LEU A 148 12.74 9.22 -11.73
N LEU A 149 11.76 10.04 -12.09
CA LEU A 149 11.99 11.48 -12.26
C LEU A 149 11.65 12.26 -10.99
N LYS A 150 10.40 12.17 -10.51
CA LYS A 150 9.91 13.05 -9.44
C LYS A 150 10.40 12.65 -8.06
N VAL A 151 10.57 11.36 -7.78
CA VAL A 151 11.06 10.87 -6.48
C VAL A 151 12.59 10.79 -6.44
N SER A 152 13.24 10.40 -7.53
CA SER A 152 14.68 10.10 -7.51
C SER A 152 15.58 10.96 -8.40
N GLY A 153 15.01 11.85 -9.22
CA GLY A 153 15.79 12.71 -10.11
C GLY A 153 16.59 11.97 -11.20
N ASP A 154 16.38 10.66 -11.38
CA ASP A 154 17.05 9.78 -12.33
C ASP A 154 16.48 9.96 -13.75
N ARG A 155 16.73 11.14 -14.32
CA ARG A 155 16.36 11.49 -15.71
C ARG A 155 16.86 10.47 -16.73
N ARG A 156 18.05 9.90 -16.50
CA ARG A 156 18.64 8.91 -17.42
C ARG A 156 17.83 7.63 -17.45
N ALA A 157 17.42 7.10 -16.30
CA ALA A 157 16.58 5.91 -16.26
C ALA A 157 15.18 6.18 -16.81
N TYR A 158 14.57 7.32 -16.49
CA TYR A 158 13.27 7.68 -17.04
C TYR A 158 13.31 7.75 -18.57
N ASN A 159 14.30 8.43 -19.15
CA ASN A 159 14.44 8.52 -20.61
C ASN A 159 14.65 7.14 -21.26
N ARG A 160 15.32 6.19 -20.59
CA ARG A 160 15.42 4.80 -21.07
C ARG A 160 14.08 4.09 -21.05
N ALA A 161 13.30 4.25 -19.98
CA ALA A 161 11.97 3.65 -19.89
C ALA A 161 11.00 4.24 -20.93
N SER A 162 11.06 5.56 -21.17
CA SER A 162 10.27 6.23 -22.20
C SER A 162 10.64 5.76 -23.60
N ARG A 163 11.93 5.59 -23.91
CA ARG A 163 12.35 5.03 -25.21
C ARG A 163 11.90 3.59 -25.39
N LEU A 164 12.03 2.76 -24.35
CA LEU A 164 11.56 1.37 -24.39
C LEU A 164 10.06 1.29 -24.69
N PHE A 165 9.25 2.20 -24.14
CA PHE A 165 7.83 2.29 -24.46
C PHE A 165 7.61 2.61 -25.95
N GLN A 166 8.28 3.63 -26.48
CA GLN A 166 8.16 4.04 -27.90
C GLN A 166 8.59 2.92 -28.86
N GLU A 167 9.69 2.23 -28.53
CA GLU A 167 10.17 1.08 -29.29
C GLU A 167 9.17 -0.07 -29.25
N THR A 168 8.54 -0.33 -28.10
CA THR A 168 7.54 -1.39 -27.96
C THR A 168 6.28 -1.08 -28.75
N GLU A 169 5.83 0.17 -28.80
CA GLU A 169 4.70 0.61 -29.61
C GLU A 169 4.91 0.26 -31.09
N LEU A 170 6.08 0.62 -31.64
CA LEU A 170 6.44 0.31 -33.03
C LEU A 170 6.58 -1.20 -33.29
N VAL A 171 7.28 -1.92 -32.41
CA VAL A 171 7.55 -3.34 -32.60
C VAL A 171 6.28 -4.17 -32.45
N LEU A 172 5.38 -3.79 -31.54
CA LEU A 172 4.13 -4.50 -31.33
C LEU A 172 3.21 -4.36 -32.55
N GLU A 173 3.09 -3.17 -33.12
CA GLU A 173 2.32 -2.94 -34.36
C GLU A 173 2.82 -3.83 -35.51
N ALA A 174 4.14 -3.83 -35.75
CA ALA A 174 4.75 -4.65 -36.78
C ALA A 174 4.56 -6.16 -36.51
N THR A 175 4.71 -6.58 -35.25
CA THR A 175 4.56 -7.99 -34.86
C THR A 175 3.13 -8.46 -35.04
N CYS A 176 2.13 -7.69 -34.59
CA CYS A 176 0.74 -8.07 -34.73
C CYS A 176 0.29 -8.11 -36.19
N THR A 177 0.76 -7.17 -37.02
CA THR A 177 0.54 -7.22 -38.47
C THR A 177 1.10 -8.51 -39.08
N ALA A 178 2.27 -8.98 -38.60
CA ALA A 178 2.85 -10.23 -39.08
C ALA A 178 2.08 -11.48 -38.60
N CYS A 179 1.47 -11.43 -37.42
CA CYS A 179 0.62 -12.52 -36.91
C CYS A 179 -0.67 -12.66 -37.74
N ASP A 180 -1.28 -11.55 -38.17
CA ASP A 180 -2.51 -11.55 -38.99
C ASP A 180 -2.30 -12.18 -40.39
N VAL A 181 -1.06 -12.28 -40.86
CA VAL A 181 -0.70 -12.90 -42.15
C VAL A 181 -0.49 -14.42 -42.02
N GLN A 182 -0.53 -14.97 -40.80
CA GLN A 182 -0.27 -16.40 -40.53
C GLN A 182 -1.53 -17.23 -40.26
N ASP A 183 -2.72 -16.63 -40.36
CA ASP A 183 -4.05 -17.31 -40.35
C ASP A 183 -4.70 -17.32 -41.75
#